data_AF-A0A067MDX3-F1
#
_entry.id   AF-A0A067MDX3-F1
#
_cell.length_a   1.000
_cell.length_b   1.000
_cell.length_c   1.000
_cell.angle_alpha   90.00
_cell.angle_beta   90.00
_cell.angle_gamma   90.00
#
_symmetry.space_group_name_H-M   'P 1'
#
loop_
_entity.id
_entity.type
_entity.pdbx_description
1 polymer ?
#
loop_
_entity_poly.entity_id
_entity_poly.type
_entity_poly.pdbx_seq_one_letter_code
_entity_poly.pdbx_strand_id
1 'polypeptide(L)'
;MIIPSASTTSIFSQAPAFLTCAVAFAASAFASVTSAVASVVPTLPPFASAAFLPLPSVGTATISTHPSGSVVVTTATATTANAAVGSQTIQGPRKLPVSPIDRLSDNILARIIGLSRSVAVPVAVSIEQDREQAYYAPRHVSKRWRSVVVNSPVLWTSFALPSSYCARFLALSGSLPLDISIGHHMQRRRLTILDLSPIIGRLRSITFIQSHALRDADLQKFAWLNRPMPSLESFAIHVHAQGPEAVGRADRTFNEGGQGGLGSLTGAAPRLKELSMSRAYVPFNLHGLVRLHLSRIHFVVTSMRQLFITIVNSPALEELTFEDISLPPDQMQHLNISVVPLARLERLVIHDSGFWLTSHILARLTTSPSAHLDIRVFAPHEVGLRSIIPENVARLANVKALREARVFAMEHTFNSRTMSVHIEGHAYVSEGGGSLRVIIDCAKQTTVLYDIFANLNLLLPARLDALFLQSWENEVWQMQPSSSDLATVLYPFKHLRELTLAYCHRFLVESLILSKRQQNCPRLHRLRVLGEVGEPQVIPVARSRSIAIKFPRLQTIEIGRCWAITDDTVRRLAELVDNVTLIDE
;
A
#
# COMPACT_ATOMS: atom_id res chain seq x y z
N MET A 1 27.64 -47.63 46.34
CA MET A 1 27.52 -47.08 47.71
C MET A 1 27.48 -45.56 47.55
N ILE A 2 26.42 -44.79 47.77
CA ILE A 2 25.04 -45.00 48.23
C ILE A 2 24.19 -43.99 47.42
N ILE A 3 23.07 -44.48 46.88
CA ILE A 3 21.97 -43.70 46.28
C ILE A 3 21.18 -43.03 47.42
N PRO A 4 20.57 -41.85 47.20
CA PRO A 4 19.24 -41.67 47.76
C PRO A 4 18.23 -41.20 46.72
N SER A 5 17.30 -42.10 46.47
CA SER A 5 15.92 -41.83 46.07
C SER A 5 15.15 -41.35 47.31
N ALA A 6 14.37 -40.27 47.19
CA ALA A 6 13.19 -40.08 48.02
C ALA A 6 12.14 -39.27 47.28
N SER A 7 10.95 -39.84 47.34
CA SER A 7 9.67 -39.55 46.72
C SER A 7 8.88 -38.38 47.34
N THR A 8 8.01 -37.81 46.52
CA THR A 8 6.66 -37.28 46.80
C THR A 8 6.46 -36.19 47.85
N THR A 9 5.96 -35.04 47.38
CA THR A 9 4.78 -34.40 47.99
C THR A 9 4.01 -33.57 46.95
N SER A 10 2.77 -33.97 46.72
CA SER A 10 1.74 -33.24 45.99
C SER A 10 1.26 -32.04 46.80
N ILE A 11 1.23 -30.85 46.22
CA ILE A 11 0.27 -29.76 46.50
C ILE A 11 0.36 -28.81 45.30
N PHE A 12 -0.72 -28.69 44.53
CA PHE A 12 -1.29 -27.46 43.96
C PHE A 12 -2.44 -27.85 43.03
N SER A 13 -3.60 -28.14 43.62
CA SER A 13 -4.87 -27.84 42.97
C SER A 13 -5.19 -26.39 43.32
N GLN A 14 -5.33 -25.54 42.30
CA GLN A 14 -6.17 -24.33 42.27
C GLN A 14 -5.84 -23.52 41.01
N ALA A 15 -6.57 -23.81 39.93
CA ALA A 15 -6.84 -22.86 38.86
C ALA A 15 -8.06 -23.35 38.06
N PRO A 16 -9.26 -22.82 38.36
CA PRO A 16 -10.04 -22.23 37.27
C PRO A 16 -10.74 -20.96 37.75
N ALA A 17 -10.10 -19.80 37.55
CA ALA A 17 -10.76 -18.50 37.74
C ALA A 17 -10.50 -17.51 36.59
N PHE A 18 -9.51 -17.76 35.73
CA PHE A 18 -9.16 -16.82 34.66
C PHE A 18 -9.91 -17.03 33.34
N LEU A 19 -10.46 -18.23 33.07
CA LEU A 19 -11.25 -18.46 31.85
C LEU A 19 -12.71 -17.97 31.96
N THR A 20 -13.24 -17.87 33.18
CA THR A 20 -14.64 -17.46 33.41
C THR A 20 -14.83 -15.94 33.28
N CYS A 21 -13.81 -15.13 33.60
CA CYS A 21 -13.86 -13.68 33.43
C CYS A 21 -13.79 -13.23 31.96
N ALA A 22 -13.06 -13.95 31.10
CA ALA A 22 -12.94 -13.62 29.69
C ALA A 22 -14.24 -13.88 28.91
N VAL A 23 -14.99 -14.92 29.28
CA VAL A 23 -16.30 -15.26 28.66
C VAL A 23 -17.41 -14.32 29.19
N ALA A 24 -17.35 -13.89 30.45
CA ALA A 24 -18.31 -12.93 31.01
C ALA A 24 -18.18 -11.53 30.40
N PHE A 25 -16.96 -11.08 30.06
CA PHE A 25 -16.74 -9.78 29.44
C PHE A 25 -17.24 -9.73 27.98
N ALA A 26 -17.10 -10.83 27.24
CA ALA A 26 -17.61 -10.95 25.87
C ALA A 26 -19.16 -11.00 25.82
N ALA A 27 -19.81 -11.62 26.81
CA ALA A 27 -21.26 -11.67 26.91
C ALA A 27 -21.88 -10.31 27.33
N SER A 28 -21.21 -9.55 28.21
CA SER A 28 -21.62 -8.20 28.62
C SER A 28 -21.55 -7.18 27.47
N ALA A 29 -20.51 -7.25 26.64
CA ALA A 29 -20.35 -6.38 25.48
C ALA A 29 -21.41 -6.64 24.40
N PHE A 30 -21.90 -7.87 24.27
CA PHE A 30 -22.94 -8.23 23.28
C PHE A 30 -24.35 -7.78 23.72
N ALA A 31 -24.66 -7.82 25.02
CA ALA A 31 -25.95 -7.37 25.56
C ALA A 31 -26.12 -5.83 25.54
N SER A 32 -25.02 -5.08 25.62
CA SER A 32 -25.06 -3.61 25.55
C SER A 32 -25.34 -3.08 24.13
N VAL A 33 -24.99 -3.84 23.09
CA VAL A 33 -25.20 -3.46 21.68
C VAL A 33 -26.63 -3.76 21.21
N THR A 34 -27.29 -4.78 21.76
CA THR A 34 -28.69 -5.10 21.42
C THR A 34 -29.71 -4.21 22.15
N SER A 35 -29.37 -3.63 23.30
CA SER A 35 -30.25 -2.70 24.03
C SER A 35 -30.28 -1.27 23.47
N ALA A 36 -29.28 -0.87 22.68
CA ALA A 36 -29.15 0.50 22.18
C ALA A 36 -29.88 0.76 20.85
N VAL A 37 -30.46 -0.27 20.23
CA VAL A 37 -31.15 -0.17 18.92
C VAL A 37 -32.68 -0.07 19.06
N ALA A 38 -33.23 -0.18 20.28
CA ALA A 38 -34.68 -0.26 20.51
C ALA A 38 -35.36 1.03 21.02
N SER A 39 -34.67 2.16 21.19
CA SER A 39 -35.28 3.29 21.90
C SER A 39 -34.89 4.69 21.42
N VAL A 40 -34.99 5.01 20.14
CA VAL A 40 -35.14 6.43 19.70
C VAL A 40 -35.94 6.48 18.39
N VAL A 41 -37.26 6.68 18.49
CA VAL A 41 -38.08 7.20 17.38
C VAL A 41 -38.95 8.31 17.97
N PRO A 42 -38.74 9.59 17.58
CA PRO A 42 -39.80 10.58 17.62
C PRO A 42 -40.30 10.85 16.20
N THR A 43 -41.59 10.67 16.05
CA THR A 43 -42.44 11.02 14.90
C THR A 43 -42.56 12.54 14.73
N LEU A 44 -42.34 13.05 13.52
CA LEU A 44 -42.78 14.39 13.06
C LEU A 44 -43.21 14.32 11.57
N PRO A 45 -44.07 15.26 11.10
CA PRO A 45 -45.13 15.04 10.09
C PRO A 45 -44.72 15.38 8.64
N PRO A 46 -45.57 15.06 7.62
CA PRO A 46 -45.17 15.14 6.22
C PRO A 46 -45.30 16.57 5.67
N PHE A 47 -44.24 17.04 5.01
CA PHE A 47 -44.28 18.23 4.16
C PHE A 47 -44.18 17.86 2.67
N ALA A 48 -44.85 18.70 1.89
CA ALA A 48 -45.30 18.49 0.54
C ALA A 48 -44.19 18.37 -0.52
N SER A 49 -44.49 17.55 -1.54
CA SER A 49 -43.72 17.38 -2.77
C SER A 49 -43.67 18.67 -3.60
N ALA A 50 -42.46 19.17 -3.84
CA ALA A 50 -42.17 20.14 -4.89
C ALA A 50 -41.63 19.42 -6.14
N ALA A 51 -42.08 19.91 -7.29
CA ALA A 51 -41.92 19.33 -8.61
C ALA A 51 -40.47 19.27 -9.11
N PHE A 52 -40.12 18.16 -9.78
CA PHE A 52 -38.94 18.05 -10.65
C PHE A 52 -39.39 18.02 -12.12
N LEU A 53 -38.73 18.85 -12.94
CA LEU A 53 -38.86 18.94 -14.39
C LEU A 53 -38.30 17.68 -15.09
N PRO A 54 -38.81 17.29 -16.27
CA PRO A 54 -38.40 16.07 -16.95
C PRO A 54 -37.15 16.30 -17.83
N LEU A 55 -36.23 15.34 -17.79
CA LEU A 55 -35.18 15.13 -18.80
C LEU A 55 -35.73 14.25 -19.95
N PRO A 56 -35.21 14.40 -21.19
CA PRO A 56 -35.80 13.78 -22.38
C PRO A 56 -35.50 12.28 -22.47
N SER A 57 -36.48 11.57 -23.02
CA SER A 57 -36.55 10.13 -23.20
C SER A 57 -35.46 9.57 -24.12
N VAL A 58 -34.71 8.59 -23.61
CA VAL A 58 -33.91 7.66 -24.42
C VAL A 58 -34.86 6.59 -24.95
N GLY A 59 -34.93 6.47 -26.26
CA GLY A 59 -35.77 5.48 -26.95
C GLY A 59 -35.37 4.05 -26.60
N THR A 60 -36.30 3.30 -26.03
CA THR A 60 -36.24 1.86 -25.83
C THR A 60 -36.58 1.16 -27.14
N ALA A 61 -35.60 0.46 -27.74
CA ALA A 61 -35.84 -0.47 -28.83
C ALA A 61 -36.24 -1.85 -28.26
N THR A 62 -37.46 -2.27 -28.56
CA THR A 62 -37.97 -3.62 -28.27
C THR A 62 -37.40 -4.61 -29.27
N ILE A 63 -36.74 -5.65 -28.77
CA ILE A 63 -36.28 -6.80 -29.56
C ILE A 63 -37.40 -7.84 -29.55
N SER A 64 -38.04 -8.07 -30.70
CA SER A 64 -38.85 -9.27 -30.93
C SER A 64 -38.04 -10.28 -31.74
N THR A 65 -38.05 -11.53 -31.26
CA THR A 65 -37.39 -12.66 -31.91
C THR A 65 -38.38 -13.36 -32.83
N HIS A 66 -38.01 -13.53 -34.11
CA HIS A 66 -38.49 -14.63 -34.93
C HIS A 66 -37.40 -15.09 -35.92
N PRO A 67 -37.40 -16.37 -36.31
CA PRO A 67 -36.28 -17.03 -36.96
C PRO A 67 -36.35 -16.86 -38.48
N SER A 68 -35.21 -17.12 -39.12
CA SER A 68 -35.00 -17.29 -40.57
C SER A 68 -34.49 -16.07 -41.33
N GLY A 69 -33.21 -16.13 -41.71
CA GLY A 69 -32.79 -15.86 -43.09
C GLY A 69 -32.66 -14.42 -43.56
N SER A 70 -31.41 -13.95 -43.62
CA SER A 70 -30.88 -12.85 -44.46
C SER A 70 -31.42 -11.44 -44.21
N VAL A 71 -30.55 -10.57 -43.68
CA VAL A 71 -30.73 -9.12 -43.68
C VAL A 71 -29.90 -8.54 -44.82
N VAL A 72 -30.58 -8.08 -45.88
CA VAL A 72 -30.05 -7.14 -46.87
C VAL A 72 -30.42 -5.75 -46.38
N VAL A 73 -29.42 -4.91 -46.10
CA VAL A 73 -29.62 -3.50 -45.75
C VAL A 73 -29.70 -2.71 -47.05
N THR A 74 -30.88 -2.18 -47.36
CA THR A 74 -31.08 -1.20 -48.45
C THR A 74 -31.47 0.13 -47.83
N THR A 75 -30.59 1.12 -47.94
CA THR A 75 -30.87 2.52 -47.60
C THR A 75 -31.56 3.20 -48.79
N ALA A 76 -32.71 3.81 -48.54
CA ALA A 76 -33.49 4.56 -49.51
C ALA A 76 -32.97 6.00 -49.63
N THR A 77 -32.79 6.46 -50.88
CA THR A 77 -32.72 7.89 -51.25
C THR A 77 -33.56 8.09 -52.51
N ALA A 78 -34.58 8.95 -52.41
CA ALA A 78 -35.18 9.65 -53.55
C ALA A 78 -34.16 10.67 -54.11
N THR A 79 -34.10 11.07 -55.40
CA THR A 79 -35.19 11.41 -56.32
C THR A 79 -34.67 11.47 -57.78
N THR A 80 -35.54 11.10 -58.73
CA THR A 80 -35.70 11.57 -60.14
C THR A 80 -34.63 11.42 -61.25
N ALA A 81 -35.03 10.62 -62.25
CA ALA A 81 -35.15 10.91 -63.69
C ALA A 81 -33.96 10.71 -64.67
N ASN A 82 -34.12 9.66 -65.48
CA ASN A 82 -33.85 9.47 -66.92
C ASN A 82 -32.46 9.82 -67.50
N ALA A 83 -31.71 8.79 -67.93
CA ALA A 83 -31.67 8.33 -69.33
C ALA A 83 -30.39 7.50 -69.65
N ALA A 84 -30.57 6.53 -70.56
CA ALA A 84 -29.56 5.94 -71.45
C ALA A 84 -28.43 5.07 -70.85
N VAL A 85 -28.73 3.75 -70.84
CA VAL A 85 -27.93 2.64 -71.40
C VAL A 85 -26.46 2.93 -71.72
N GLY A 86 -25.58 2.36 -70.90
CA GLY A 86 -24.16 2.19 -71.18
C GLY A 86 -23.59 1.08 -70.30
N SER A 87 -23.40 -0.10 -70.87
CA SER A 87 -22.84 -1.29 -70.24
C SER A 87 -21.44 -1.02 -69.68
N GLN A 88 -21.33 -0.74 -68.37
CA GLN A 88 -20.05 -0.71 -67.67
C GLN A 88 -19.80 -2.05 -66.98
N THR A 89 -18.74 -2.69 -67.46
CA THR A 89 -18.08 -3.86 -66.91
C THR A 89 -17.91 -3.69 -65.40
N ILE A 90 -18.47 -4.64 -64.63
CA ILE A 90 -18.29 -4.72 -63.18
C ILE A 90 -16.78 -4.88 -62.92
N GLN A 91 -16.11 -3.77 -62.63
CA GLN A 91 -14.78 -3.80 -62.04
C GLN A 91 -14.90 -4.55 -60.72
N GLY A 92 -14.14 -5.64 -60.60
CA GLY A 92 -14.11 -6.49 -59.42
C GLY A 92 -13.88 -5.69 -58.13
N PRO A 93 -14.22 -6.29 -56.97
CA PRO A 93 -14.24 -5.61 -55.68
C PRO A 93 -12.95 -4.82 -55.49
N ARG A 94 -13.06 -3.49 -55.46
CA ARG A 94 -11.95 -2.59 -55.10
C ARG A 94 -11.40 -3.08 -53.76
N LYS A 95 -10.17 -3.62 -53.78
CA LYS A 95 -9.44 -3.99 -52.56
C LYS A 95 -9.37 -2.72 -51.71
N LEU A 96 -10.13 -2.71 -50.61
CA LEU A 96 -9.99 -1.69 -49.57
C LEU A 96 -8.50 -1.59 -49.24
N PRO A 97 -7.96 -0.36 -49.06
CA PRO A 97 -6.57 -0.18 -48.71
C PRO A 97 -6.27 -1.04 -47.48
N VAL A 98 -5.27 -1.91 -47.62
CA VAL A 98 -4.78 -2.82 -46.59
C VAL A 98 -4.63 -2.02 -45.29
N SER A 99 -5.33 -2.45 -44.25
CA SER A 99 -5.34 -1.76 -42.94
C SER A 99 -3.89 -1.49 -42.49
N PRO A 100 -3.58 -0.32 -41.92
CA PRO A 100 -2.23 0.01 -41.44
C PRO A 100 -1.62 -1.07 -40.53
N ILE A 101 -2.49 -1.83 -39.84
CA ILE A 101 -2.13 -2.92 -38.94
C ILE A 101 -1.42 -4.08 -39.67
N ASP A 102 -1.77 -4.33 -40.93
CA ASP A 102 -1.16 -5.41 -41.73
C ASP A 102 0.27 -5.08 -42.18
N ARG A 103 0.78 -3.87 -41.91
CA ARG A 103 2.16 -3.44 -42.20
C ARG A 103 3.11 -3.56 -41.01
N LEU A 104 2.61 -3.81 -39.80
CA LEU A 104 3.45 -3.96 -38.61
C LEU A 104 4.39 -5.15 -38.76
N SER A 105 5.63 -5.07 -38.25
CA SER A 105 6.55 -6.22 -38.28
C SER A 105 6.09 -7.32 -37.31
N ASP A 106 6.53 -8.56 -37.55
CA ASP A 106 6.15 -9.69 -36.71
C ASP A 106 6.59 -9.50 -35.24
N ASN A 107 7.74 -8.83 -35.02
CA ASN A 107 8.22 -8.46 -33.69
C ASN A 107 7.31 -7.45 -32.99
N ILE A 108 6.81 -6.45 -33.72
CA ILE A 108 5.88 -5.46 -33.16
C ILE A 108 4.55 -6.13 -32.84
N LEU A 109 4.03 -6.98 -33.74
CA LEU A 109 2.82 -7.76 -33.50
C LEU A 109 2.96 -8.67 -32.28
N ALA A 110 4.07 -9.41 -32.16
CA ALA A 110 4.35 -10.23 -30.99
C ALA A 110 4.41 -9.38 -29.71
N ARG A 111 5.02 -8.20 -29.75
CA ARG A 111 5.05 -7.29 -28.58
C ARG A 111 3.67 -6.76 -28.22
N ILE A 112 2.84 -6.37 -29.19
CA ILE A 112 1.45 -5.94 -28.97
C ILE A 112 0.66 -7.07 -28.32
N ILE A 113 0.75 -8.29 -28.85
CA ILE A 113 0.08 -9.48 -28.29
C ILE A 113 0.59 -9.79 -26.87
N GLY A 114 1.90 -9.63 -26.63
CA GLY A 114 2.48 -9.77 -25.30
C GLY A 114 1.94 -8.72 -24.31
N LEU A 115 1.86 -7.46 -24.72
CA LEU A 115 1.36 -6.35 -23.90
C LEU A 115 -0.14 -6.48 -23.61
N SER A 116 -0.95 -6.89 -24.59
CA SER A 116 -2.38 -7.13 -24.35
C SER A 116 -2.62 -8.21 -23.29
N ARG A 117 -1.65 -9.10 -23.07
CA ARG A 117 -1.70 -10.11 -22.00
C ARG A 117 -1.26 -9.59 -20.65
N SER A 118 -0.27 -8.70 -20.59
CA SER A 118 0.20 -8.11 -19.34
C SER A 118 -0.79 -7.11 -18.76
N VAL A 119 -1.52 -6.38 -19.60
CA VAL A 119 -2.54 -5.39 -19.18
C VAL A 119 -3.81 -6.06 -18.65
N ALA A 120 -4.09 -7.30 -19.02
CA ALA A 120 -5.31 -8.02 -18.64
C ALA A 120 -5.35 -8.51 -17.17
N VAL A 121 -4.51 -7.99 -16.27
CA VAL A 121 -4.52 -8.37 -14.85
C VAL A 121 -4.31 -7.15 -13.96
N PRO A 122 -5.31 -6.85 -13.12
CA PRO A 122 -5.13 -7.14 -11.70
C PRO A 122 -6.37 -7.75 -11.01
N VAL A 123 -6.10 -8.80 -10.21
CA VAL A 123 -6.85 -9.22 -9.00
C VAL A 123 -8.19 -9.97 -9.20
N ALA A 124 -8.19 -11.18 -8.61
CA ALA A 124 -9.30 -12.00 -8.13
C ALA A 124 -10.24 -12.73 -9.13
N VAL A 125 -9.94 -14.03 -9.30
CA VAL A 125 -10.89 -15.17 -9.31
C VAL A 125 -11.62 -15.57 -10.61
N SER A 126 -11.63 -14.79 -11.70
CA SER A 126 -12.24 -15.25 -12.99
C SER A 126 -11.29 -15.32 -14.20
N ILE A 127 -9.98 -15.18 -13.98
CA ILE A 127 -9.00 -14.82 -15.03
C ILE A 127 -8.57 -15.98 -15.94
N GLU A 128 -8.79 -17.24 -15.57
CA GLU A 128 -8.27 -18.38 -16.35
C GLU A 128 -8.93 -18.47 -17.74
N GLN A 129 -10.24 -18.23 -17.83
CA GLN A 129 -10.97 -18.28 -19.09
C GLN A 129 -10.60 -17.11 -20.01
N ASP A 130 -10.41 -15.92 -19.44
CA ASP A 130 -10.00 -14.72 -20.17
C ASP A 130 -8.56 -14.80 -20.68
N ARG A 131 -7.66 -15.42 -19.91
CA ARG A 131 -6.26 -15.63 -20.35
C ARG A 131 -6.16 -16.61 -21.49
N GLU A 132 -6.93 -17.69 -21.48
CA GLU A 132 -6.98 -18.61 -22.63
C GLU A 132 -7.56 -17.90 -23.85
N GLN A 133 -8.66 -17.16 -23.72
CA GLN A 133 -9.21 -16.35 -24.80
C GLN A 133 -8.21 -15.33 -25.35
N ALA A 134 -7.37 -14.73 -24.50
CA ALA A 134 -6.33 -13.81 -24.94
C ALA A 134 -5.28 -14.46 -25.87
N TYR A 135 -5.06 -15.79 -25.80
CA TYR A 135 -4.21 -16.50 -26.76
C TYR A 135 -4.92 -16.80 -28.08
N TYR A 136 -6.23 -17.00 -28.02
CA TYR A 136 -7.02 -17.41 -29.18
C TYR A 136 -7.55 -16.21 -29.97
N ALA A 137 -7.90 -15.11 -29.33
CA ALA A 137 -8.41 -13.91 -29.99
C ALA A 137 -7.48 -13.39 -31.11
N PRO A 138 -6.15 -13.26 -30.91
CA PRO A 138 -5.20 -12.92 -31.97
C PRO A 138 -5.22 -13.89 -33.17
N ARG A 139 -5.55 -15.17 -32.97
CA ARG A 139 -5.60 -16.18 -34.04
C ARG A 139 -6.80 -16.00 -34.96
N HIS A 140 -7.82 -15.25 -34.54
CA HIS A 140 -9.02 -14.96 -35.31
C HIS A 140 -8.92 -13.64 -36.09
N VAL A 141 -7.91 -12.79 -35.81
CA VAL A 141 -7.72 -11.51 -36.50
C VAL A 141 -7.33 -11.70 -37.96
N SER A 142 -6.20 -12.37 -38.23
CA SER A 142 -5.75 -12.64 -39.60
C SER A 142 -4.82 -13.86 -39.67
N LYS A 143 -4.59 -14.39 -40.88
CA LYS A 143 -3.62 -15.49 -41.10
C LYS A 143 -2.21 -15.10 -40.61
N ARG A 144 -1.83 -13.84 -40.80
CA ARG A 144 -0.53 -13.32 -40.37
C ARG A 144 -0.41 -13.29 -38.85
N TRP A 145 -1.40 -12.74 -38.15
CA TRP A 145 -1.40 -12.73 -36.68
C TRP A 145 -1.34 -14.14 -36.11
N ARG A 146 -2.08 -15.09 -36.68
CA ARG A 146 -1.98 -16.50 -36.30
C ARG A 146 -0.58 -17.08 -36.51
N SER A 147 0.06 -16.78 -37.64
CA SER A 147 1.45 -17.20 -37.91
C SER A 147 2.41 -16.64 -36.87
N VAL A 148 2.33 -15.33 -36.58
CA VAL A 148 3.15 -14.67 -35.55
C VAL A 148 2.95 -15.32 -34.19
N VAL A 149 1.71 -15.57 -33.79
CA VAL A 149 1.36 -16.22 -32.52
C VAL A 149 1.98 -17.61 -32.42
N VAL A 150 1.87 -18.44 -33.46
CA VAL A 150 2.41 -19.80 -33.45
C VAL A 150 3.94 -19.81 -33.50
N ASN A 151 4.55 -18.90 -34.25
CA ASN A 151 5.99 -18.88 -34.53
C ASN A 151 6.79 -17.99 -33.55
N SER A 152 6.18 -17.44 -32.50
CA SER A 152 6.87 -16.61 -31.50
C SER A 152 6.94 -17.34 -30.15
N PRO A 153 8.02 -18.11 -29.87
CA PRO A 153 8.17 -18.86 -28.62
C PRO A 153 8.04 -18.02 -27.34
N VAL A 154 8.44 -16.74 -27.38
CA VAL A 154 8.33 -15.78 -26.26
C VAL A 154 6.88 -15.58 -25.81
N LEU A 155 5.90 -15.72 -26.71
CA LEU A 155 4.49 -15.64 -26.34
C LEU A 155 4.05 -16.88 -25.53
N TRP A 156 4.82 -17.95 -25.48
CA TRP A 156 4.42 -19.19 -24.81
C TRP A 156 5.23 -19.45 -23.54
N THR A 157 6.08 -18.51 -23.11
CA THR A 157 6.91 -18.67 -21.91
C THR A 157 6.16 -18.40 -20.61
N SER A 158 5.13 -17.55 -20.62
CA SER A 158 4.32 -17.24 -19.43
C SER A 158 2.95 -17.88 -19.54
N PHE A 159 2.52 -18.72 -18.61
CA PHE A 159 1.16 -19.29 -18.59
C PHE A 159 0.75 -19.79 -17.20
N ALA A 160 -0.55 -20.02 -17.02
CA ALA A 160 -1.11 -20.56 -15.80
C ALA A 160 -1.32 -22.08 -15.87
N LEU A 161 -1.23 -22.77 -14.73
CA LEU A 161 -1.39 -24.21 -14.61
C LEU A 161 -2.52 -24.63 -13.69
N PRO A 162 -3.13 -25.80 -13.98
CA PRO A 162 -3.18 -26.48 -15.27
C PRO A 162 -3.89 -25.67 -16.34
N SER A 163 -3.29 -25.64 -17.52
CA SER A 163 -4.02 -25.45 -18.76
C SER A 163 -4.10 -26.80 -19.46
N SER A 164 -5.24 -27.13 -20.06
CA SER A 164 -5.37 -28.27 -20.98
C SER A 164 -4.37 -28.19 -22.14
N TYR A 165 -3.80 -27.00 -22.38
CA TYR A 165 -2.80 -26.71 -23.39
C TYR A 165 -1.37 -26.66 -22.86
N CYS A 166 -1.10 -27.07 -21.61
CA CYS A 166 0.26 -27.03 -21.02
C CYS A 166 1.31 -27.68 -21.94
N ALA A 167 1.07 -28.92 -22.40
CA ALA A 167 1.99 -29.62 -23.30
C ALA A 167 2.25 -28.83 -24.60
N ARG A 168 1.22 -28.14 -25.11
CA ARG A 168 1.32 -27.28 -26.29
C ARG A 168 2.14 -26.01 -26.01
N PHE A 169 1.94 -25.36 -24.87
CA PHE A 169 2.72 -24.18 -24.48
C PHE A 169 4.19 -24.53 -24.24
N LEU A 170 4.45 -25.69 -23.62
CA LEU A 170 5.80 -26.22 -23.44
C LEU A 170 6.47 -26.54 -24.79
N ALA A 171 5.75 -27.13 -25.74
CA ALA A 171 6.27 -27.36 -27.08
C ALA A 171 6.56 -26.05 -27.84
N LEU A 172 5.64 -25.08 -27.79
CA LEU A 172 5.79 -23.81 -28.52
C LEU A 172 6.82 -22.86 -27.89
N SER A 173 7.05 -22.94 -26.58
CA SER A 173 8.09 -22.15 -25.90
C SER A 173 9.52 -22.63 -26.17
N GLY A 174 9.69 -23.82 -26.74
CA GLY A 174 11.01 -24.38 -27.08
C GLY A 174 11.87 -24.58 -25.83
N SER A 175 13.06 -23.96 -25.81
CA SER A 175 14.01 -23.99 -24.68
C SER A 175 13.99 -22.72 -23.83
N LEU A 176 13.10 -21.77 -24.12
CA LEU A 176 13.09 -20.48 -23.43
C LEU A 176 12.73 -20.63 -21.93
N PRO A 177 13.19 -19.69 -21.08
CA PRO A 177 12.82 -19.65 -19.67
C PRO A 177 11.31 -19.45 -19.49
N LEU A 178 10.75 -20.05 -18.45
CA LEU A 178 9.31 -20.15 -18.21
C LEU A 178 8.86 -19.36 -16.97
N ASP A 179 7.73 -18.69 -17.08
CA ASP A 179 7.05 -18.00 -15.98
C ASP A 179 5.69 -18.69 -15.73
N ILE A 180 5.58 -19.43 -14.64
CA ILE A 180 4.42 -20.29 -14.38
C ILE A 180 3.62 -19.78 -13.18
N SER A 181 2.31 -19.62 -13.34
CA SER A 181 1.40 -19.34 -12.22
C SER A 181 0.46 -20.52 -11.94
N ILE A 182 0.39 -21.00 -10.71
CA ILE A 182 -0.45 -22.13 -10.30
C ILE A 182 -1.61 -21.60 -9.43
N GLY A 183 -2.85 -21.68 -9.94
CA GLY A 183 -4.04 -21.08 -9.34
C GLY A 183 -4.81 -21.98 -8.35
N HIS A 184 -5.80 -21.40 -7.66
CA HIS A 184 -6.55 -22.04 -6.56
C HIS A 184 -7.50 -23.16 -7.01
N HIS A 185 -8.15 -23.03 -8.17
CA HIS A 185 -9.16 -23.99 -8.67
C HIS A 185 -8.60 -25.41 -8.88
N MET A 186 -7.29 -25.54 -8.77
CA MET A 186 -6.51 -26.68 -9.19
C MET A 186 -6.34 -27.72 -8.09
N GLN A 187 -6.42 -27.33 -6.82
CA GLN A 187 -6.27 -28.29 -5.72
C GLN A 187 -7.50 -29.22 -5.55
N ARG A 188 -8.70 -28.79 -5.97
CA ARG A 188 -9.90 -29.66 -5.93
C ARG A 188 -9.83 -30.79 -6.95
N ARG A 189 -9.18 -30.57 -8.09
CA ARG A 189 -8.90 -31.60 -9.09
C ARG A 189 -7.50 -32.15 -8.86
N ARG A 190 -7.36 -33.08 -7.90
CA ARG A 190 -6.14 -33.83 -7.55
C ARG A 190 -4.92 -33.46 -8.41
N LEU A 191 -4.10 -32.51 -7.93
CA LEU A 191 -2.81 -32.10 -8.52
C LEU A 191 -1.76 -33.24 -8.62
N THR A 192 -2.16 -34.50 -8.47
CA THR A 192 -1.30 -35.69 -8.53
C THR A 192 -0.56 -35.89 -9.87
N ILE A 193 -0.65 -34.97 -10.85
CA ILE A 193 -0.25 -35.25 -12.25
C ILE A 193 0.71 -34.22 -12.87
N LEU A 194 0.88 -33.01 -12.32
CA LEU A 194 1.84 -32.07 -12.92
C LEU A 194 3.23 -32.25 -12.32
N ASP A 195 3.90 -33.31 -12.78
CA ASP A 195 5.34 -33.44 -12.61
C ASP A 195 6.03 -32.32 -13.41
N LEU A 196 6.45 -31.26 -12.72
CA LEU A 196 7.21 -30.15 -13.30
C LEU A 196 8.69 -30.50 -13.48
N SER A 197 9.12 -31.70 -13.08
CA SER A 197 10.50 -32.15 -13.22
C SER A 197 11.09 -31.96 -14.61
N PRO A 198 10.37 -32.22 -15.73
CA PRO A 198 10.95 -32.06 -17.07
C PRO A 198 11.28 -30.61 -17.43
N ILE A 199 10.66 -29.64 -16.76
CA ILE A 199 10.78 -28.22 -17.10
C ILE A 199 11.47 -27.39 -16.02
N ILE A 200 11.87 -28.02 -14.91
CA ILE A 200 12.39 -27.34 -13.72
C ILE A 200 13.63 -26.48 -14.01
N GLY A 201 14.53 -26.96 -14.87
CA GLY A 201 15.72 -26.22 -15.28
C GLY A 201 15.44 -24.96 -16.10
N ARG A 202 14.21 -24.83 -16.64
CA ARG A 202 13.75 -23.68 -17.42
C ARG A 202 12.91 -22.71 -16.60
N LEU A 203 12.51 -23.04 -15.38
CA LEU A 203 11.70 -22.15 -14.57
C LEU A 203 12.49 -20.89 -14.22
N ARG A 204 11.98 -19.74 -14.64
CA ARG A 204 12.48 -18.41 -14.29
C ARG A 204 11.63 -17.77 -13.20
N SER A 205 10.32 -17.85 -13.33
CA SER A 205 9.38 -17.33 -12.34
C SER A 205 8.34 -18.38 -11.99
N ILE A 206 8.03 -18.51 -10.71
CA ILE A 206 6.92 -19.35 -10.27
C ILE A 206 6.07 -18.66 -9.22
N THR A 207 4.75 -18.69 -9.41
CA THR A 207 3.80 -18.06 -8.51
C THR A 207 2.71 -19.06 -8.14
N PHE A 208 2.54 -19.33 -6.84
CA PHE A 208 1.44 -20.13 -6.33
C PHE A 208 0.38 -19.23 -5.73
N ILE A 209 -0.87 -19.45 -6.09
CA ILE A 209 -2.03 -18.73 -5.56
C ILE A 209 -2.99 -19.77 -4.98
N GLN A 210 -3.11 -19.79 -3.67
CA GLN A 210 -3.99 -20.72 -2.95
C GLN A 210 -5.05 -19.92 -2.19
N SER A 211 -6.26 -20.45 -2.04
CA SER A 211 -7.27 -19.83 -1.16
C SER A 211 -7.48 -20.63 0.14
N HIS A 212 -6.68 -21.66 0.37
CA HIS A 212 -6.70 -22.45 1.59
C HIS A 212 -5.30 -22.49 2.19
N ALA A 213 -5.22 -22.63 3.51
CA ALA A 213 -3.95 -22.79 4.20
C ALA A 213 -3.23 -24.05 3.70
N LEU A 214 -1.93 -23.92 3.44
CA LEU A 214 -1.06 -25.03 3.08
C LEU A 214 -0.98 -26.03 4.24
N ARG A 215 -1.35 -27.29 3.99
CA ARG A 215 -1.14 -28.41 4.93
C ARG A 215 0.12 -29.17 4.56
N ASP A 216 0.67 -29.94 5.49
CA ASP A 216 1.87 -30.76 5.26
C ASP A 216 1.71 -31.73 4.09
N ALA A 217 0.53 -32.34 3.98
CA ALA A 217 0.19 -33.20 2.85
C ALA A 217 0.17 -32.46 1.50
N ASP A 218 -0.04 -31.15 1.49
CA ASP A 218 0.05 -30.33 0.29
C ASP A 218 1.52 -29.99 -0.03
N LEU A 219 2.37 -29.80 0.99
CA LEU A 219 3.82 -29.61 0.84
C LEU A 219 4.52 -30.84 0.26
N GLN A 220 4.12 -32.05 0.67
CA GLN A 220 4.63 -33.29 0.10
C GLN A 220 4.37 -33.40 -1.42
N LYS A 221 3.27 -32.81 -1.92
CA LYS A 221 2.98 -32.75 -3.36
C LYS A 221 3.93 -31.82 -4.12
N PHE A 222 4.59 -30.92 -3.41
CA PHE A 222 5.60 -30.02 -3.95
C PHE A 222 7.03 -30.53 -3.73
N ALA A 223 7.23 -31.84 -3.60
CA ALA A 223 8.58 -32.44 -3.47
C ALA A 223 9.55 -32.01 -4.59
N TRP A 224 9.04 -31.62 -5.77
CA TRP A 224 9.85 -31.08 -6.86
C TRP A 224 10.49 -29.71 -6.53
N LEU A 225 9.99 -28.96 -5.54
CA LEU A 225 10.63 -27.73 -5.04
C LEU A 225 11.99 -28.00 -4.38
N ASN A 226 12.25 -29.26 -4.00
CA ASN A 226 13.54 -29.67 -3.46
C ASN A 226 14.58 -30.00 -4.54
N ARG A 227 14.20 -29.91 -5.82
CA ARG A 227 15.12 -30.15 -6.93
C ARG A 227 15.82 -28.85 -7.35
N PRO A 228 17.05 -28.92 -7.89
CA PRO A 228 17.75 -27.76 -8.39
C PRO A 228 16.95 -27.00 -9.46
N MET A 229 16.84 -25.69 -9.26
CA MET A 229 16.17 -24.71 -10.11
C MET A 229 17.18 -23.62 -10.51
N PRO A 230 18.19 -23.95 -11.36
CA PRO A 230 19.32 -23.06 -11.65
C PRO A 230 18.92 -21.75 -12.35
N SER A 231 17.76 -21.71 -13.00
CA SER A 231 17.28 -20.55 -13.75
C SER A 231 16.27 -19.69 -12.98
N LEU A 232 15.87 -20.10 -11.77
CA LEU A 232 14.80 -19.44 -11.04
C LEU A 232 15.27 -18.09 -10.49
N GLU A 233 14.60 -17.04 -10.92
CA GLU A 233 14.84 -15.65 -10.53
C GLU A 233 13.74 -15.09 -9.63
N SER A 234 12.50 -15.58 -9.74
CA SER A 234 11.36 -15.09 -8.95
C SER A 234 10.51 -16.24 -8.39
N PHE A 235 10.24 -16.21 -7.09
CA PHE A 235 9.43 -17.21 -6.39
C PHE A 235 8.37 -16.53 -5.53
N ALA A 236 7.12 -16.90 -5.74
CA ALA A 236 5.99 -16.33 -5.01
C ALA A 236 4.99 -17.38 -4.52
N ILE A 237 4.57 -17.29 -3.26
CA ILE A 237 3.45 -18.06 -2.69
C ILE A 237 2.48 -17.09 -2.04
N HIS A 238 1.24 -17.05 -2.54
CA HIS A 238 0.16 -16.23 -2.01
C HIS A 238 -1.00 -17.10 -1.52
N VAL A 239 -1.29 -17.04 -0.22
CA VAL A 239 -2.40 -17.79 0.38
C VAL A 239 -3.50 -16.81 0.82
N HIS A 240 -4.62 -16.81 0.10
CA HIS A 240 -5.80 -15.96 0.31
C HIS A 240 -6.84 -16.56 1.27
N ALA A 241 -6.48 -17.56 2.09
CA ALA A 241 -7.42 -18.13 3.05
C ALA A 241 -8.05 -17.03 3.91
N GLN A 242 -9.35 -17.06 4.14
CA GLN A 242 -9.99 -16.13 5.06
C GLN A 242 -10.13 -16.79 6.43
N GLY A 243 -9.86 -16.06 7.50
CA GLY A 243 -10.05 -16.51 8.88
C GLY A 243 -8.76 -16.73 9.69
N PRO A 244 -8.87 -16.72 11.03
CA PRO A 244 -7.74 -16.79 11.97
C PRO A 244 -7.03 -18.15 11.97
N GLU A 245 -7.73 -19.24 11.64
CA GLU A 245 -7.13 -20.57 11.60
C GLU A 245 -6.05 -20.73 10.52
N ALA A 246 -6.14 -19.93 9.45
CA ALA A 246 -5.16 -19.96 8.36
C ALA A 246 -3.78 -19.45 8.78
N VAL A 247 -3.75 -18.67 9.86
CA VAL A 247 -2.59 -17.92 10.31
C VAL A 247 -1.74 -18.73 11.30
N GLY A 248 -2.38 -19.33 12.30
CA GLY A 248 -1.68 -20.03 13.38
C GLY A 248 -1.03 -21.37 13.03
N ARG A 249 -1.36 -21.97 11.88
CA ARG A 249 -0.81 -23.28 11.49
C ARG A 249 0.50 -23.21 10.70
N ALA A 250 0.77 -22.12 9.99
CA ALA A 250 1.93 -22.03 9.10
C ALA A 250 3.28 -22.08 9.83
N ASP A 251 3.33 -21.65 11.09
CA ASP A 251 4.58 -21.55 11.86
C ASP A 251 4.97 -22.89 12.52
N ARG A 252 3.98 -23.73 12.90
CA ARG A 252 4.23 -25.03 13.54
C ARG A 252 4.67 -26.11 12.56
N THR A 253 4.17 -26.07 11.33
CA THR A 253 4.40 -27.15 10.36
C THR A 253 5.81 -27.18 9.77
N PHE A 254 6.54 -26.05 9.80
CA PHE A 254 7.86 -25.95 9.17
C PHE A 254 9.05 -25.90 10.14
N ASN A 255 8.85 -25.49 11.40
CA ASN A 255 9.96 -25.22 12.32
C ASN A 255 10.42 -26.42 13.16
N GLU A 256 9.56 -27.41 13.44
CA GLU A 256 9.84 -28.36 14.54
C GLU A 256 10.44 -29.72 14.14
N GLY A 257 10.68 -30.03 12.86
CA GLY A 257 11.36 -31.31 12.56
C GLY A 257 11.53 -31.67 11.10
N GLY A 258 12.72 -31.40 10.58
CA GLY A 258 13.45 -32.32 9.68
C GLY A 258 12.86 -32.64 8.31
N GLN A 259 13.56 -32.24 7.26
CA GLN A 259 13.54 -32.80 5.89
C GLN A 259 12.34 -32.51 4.97
N GLY A 260 11.21 -31.96 5.45
CA GLY A 260 10.01 -31.77 4.60
C GLY A 260 9.72 -30.34 4.08
N GLY A 261 10.41 -29.31 4.57
CA GLY A 261 10.04 -27.91 4.32
C GLY A 261 10.66 -27.27 3.08
N LEU A 262 10.19 -26.06 2.73
CA LEU A 262 10.73 -25.18 1.66
C LEU A 262 12.20 -24.78 1.85
N GLY A 263 12.85 -25.22 2.94
CA GLY A 263 14.27 -24.97 3.22
C GLY A 263 15.24 -25.43 2.13
N SER A 264 14.76 -26.20 1.15
CA SER A 264 15.55 -26.58 -0.02
C SER A 264 15.78 -25.47 -1.05
N LEU A 265 15.09 -24.31 -1.00
CA LEU A 265 15.40 -23.23 -1.95
C LEU A 265 16.85 -22.74 -1.78
N THR A 266 17.38 -22.81 -0.57
CA THR A 266 18.77 -22.54 -0.24
C THR A 266 19.68 -23.51 -0.99
N GLY A 267 20.41 -23.01 -2.00
CA GLY A 267 21.28 -23.80 -2.87
C GLY A 267 20.57 -24.38 -4.11
N ALA A 268 19.27 -24.68 -4.05
CA ALA A 268 18.54 -25.14 -5.24
C ALA A 268 18.29 -24.01 -6.25
N ALA A 269 18.08 -22.77 -5.81
CA ALA A 269 17.78 -21.63 -6.67
C ALA A 269 18.85 -20.53 -6.54
N PRO A 270 20.07 -20.73 -7.09
CA PRO A 270 21.20 -19.81 -6.89
C PRO A 270 21.01 -18.43 -7.56
N ARG A 271 20.03 -18.28 -8.45
CA ARG A 271 19.73 -17.02 -9.17
C ARG A 271 18.48 -16.31 -8.62
N LEU A 272 17.94 -16.78 -7.49
CA LEU A 272 16.74 -16.20 -6.91
C LEU A 272 16.99 -14.75 -6.50
N LYS A 273 16.25 -13.82 -7.10
CA LYS A 273 16.33 -12.38 -6.84
C LYS A 273 15.07 -11.86 -6.17
N GLU A 274 13.92 -12.49 -6.40
CA GLU A 274 12.64 -12.04 -5.88
C GLU A 274 11.97 -13.12 -5.07
N LEU A 275 11.59 -12.80 -3.85
CA LEU A 275 10.82 -13.67 -2.98
C LEU A 275 9.57 -12.95 -2.50
N SER A 276 8.40 -13.56 -2.72
CA SER A 276 7.12 -13.04 -2.25
C SER A 276 6.34 -14.12 -1.51
N MET A 277 6.08 -13.94 -0.22
CA MET A 277 5.41 -14.94 0.61
C MET A 277 4.26 -14.31 1.36
N SER A 278 3.07 -14.90 1.25
CA SER A 278 1.89 -14.53 2.03
C SER A 278 1.29 -15.73 2.76
N ARG A 279 1.20 -15.63 4.10
CA ARG A 279 0.76 -16.70 5.01
C ARG A 279 1.43 -18.06 4.76
N ALA A 280 2.72 -18.02 4.48
CA ALA A 280 3.53 -19.19 4.22
C ALA A 280 4.88 -19.07 4.95
N TYR A 281 5.50 -20.21 5.23
CA TYR A 281 6.82 -20.23 5.86
C TYR A 281 7.88 -19.62 4.94
N VAL A 282 8.71 -18.75 5.50
CA VAL A 282 9.80 -18.10 4.76
C VAL A 282 11.04 -18.99 4.84
N PRO A 283 11.58 -19.47 3.71
CA PRO A 283 12.87 -20.15 3.71
C PRO A 283 13.95 -19.12 4.02
N PHE A 284 14.47 -19.16 5.24
CA PHE A 284 15.60 -18.32 5.62
C PHE A 284 16.92 -18.96 5.14
N ASN A 285 17.97 -18.14 4.98
CA ASN A 285 19.26 -18.46 4.31
C ASN A 285 19.27 -18.24 2.80
N LEU A 286 18.45 -17.31 2.31
CA LEU A 286 18.58 -16.84 0.93
C LEU A 286 19.63 -15.73 0.84
N HIS A 287 20.23 -15.60 -0.33
CA HIS A 287 21.29 -14.65 -0.63
C HIS A 287 20.99 -13.91 -1.93
N GLY A 288 21.50 -12.69 -2.07
CA GLY A 288 21.42 -11.95 -3.33
C GLY A 288 20.01 -11.53 -3.75
N LEU A 289 19.06 -11.45 -2.80
CA LEU A 289 17.73 -10.93 -3.08
C LEU A 289 17.79 -9.45 -3.47
N VAL A 290 16.95 -9.09 -4.43
CA VAL A 290 16.67 -7.74 -4.91
C VAL A 290 15.30 -7.28 -4.39
N ARG A 291 14.30 -8.18 -4.35
CA ARG A 291 12.96 -7.88 -3.84
C ARG A 291 12.53 -8.91 -2.82
N LEU A 292 12.09 -8.44 -1.66
CA LEU A 292 11.54 -9.28 -0.60
C LEU A 292 10.18 -8.73 -0.16
N HIS A 293 9.13 -9.51 -0.39
CA HIS A 293 7.77 -9.17 0.00
C HIS A 293 7.22 -10.25 0.94
N LEU A 294 6.88 -9.86 2.16
CA LEU A 294 6.36 -10.75 3.20
C LEU A 294 5.03 -10.19 3.68
N SER A 295 3.98 -11.00 3.66
CA SER A 295 2.62 -10.55 3.96
C SER A 295 1.88 -11.55 4.87
N ARG A 296 1.23 -11.08 5.93
CA ARG A 296 0.37 -11.88 6.80
C ARG A 296 1.12 -13.07 7.42
N ILE A 297 2.33 -12.81 7.93
CA ILE A 297 3.21 -13.83 8.52
C ILE A 297 3.35 -13.57 10.02
N HIS A 298 3.21 -14.63 10.80
CA HIS A 298 3.39 -14.62 12.24
C HIS A 298 4.75 -15.25 12.51
N PHE A 299 5.69 -14.46 13.01
CA PHE A 299 7.04 -14.93 13.28
C PHE A 299 7.19 -15.39 14.73
N VAL A 300 7.97 -16.45 14.91
CA VAL A 300 8.72 -16.74 16.14
C VAL A 300 10.08 -16.03 16.14
N VAL A 301 10.70 -15.87 17.32
CA VAL A 301 12.02 -15.20 17.48
C VAL A 301 13.08 -15.70 16.52
N THR A 302 13.19 -17.03 16.41
CA THR A 302 14.22 -17.70 15.61
C THR A 302 14.07 -17.32 14.15
N SER A 303 12.84 -17.35 13.64
CA SER A 303 12.48 -16.91 12.28
C SER A 303 12.84 -15.44 12.03
N MET A 304 12.57 -14.55 13.00
CA MET A 304 12.90 -13.13 12.84
C MET A 304 14.42 -12.88 12.75
N ARG A 305 15.21 -13.55 13.59
CA ARG A 305 16.68 -13.46 13.50
C ARG A 305 17.17 -13.93 12.13
N GLN A 306 16.60 -15.02 11.63
CA GLN A 306 16.96 -15.60 10.34
C GLN A 306 16.51 -14.73 9.14
N LEU A 307 15.38 -14.03 9.27
CA LEU A 307 14.97 -12.98 8.34
C LEU A 307 16.03 -11.88 8.23
N PHE A 308 16.50 -11.35 9.36
CA PHE A 308 17.54 -10.33 9.33
C PHE A 308 18.87 -10.83 8.78
N ILE A 309 19.26 -12.08 9.05
CA ILE A 309 20.41 -12.71 8.40
C ILE A 309 20.23 -12.72 6.87
N THR A 310 19.03 -13.08 6.39
CA THR A 310 18.69 -13.09 4.97
C THR A 310 18.79 -11.68 4.35
N ILE A 311 18.33 -10.65 5.06
CA ILE A 311 18.43 -9.24 4.63
C ILE A 311 19.91 -8.79 4.59
N VAL A 312 20.70 -9.10 5.62
CA VAL A 312 22.15 -8.81 5.66
C VAL A 312 22.88 -9.47 4.50
N ASN A 313 22.50 -10.70 4.16
CA ASN A 313 23.06 -11.47 3.06
C ASN A 313 22.56 -11.03 1.66
N SER A 314 21.72 -10.01 1.60
CA SER A 314 21.12 -9.47 0.38
C SER A 314 21.39 -7.96 0.26
N PRO A 315 22.67 -7.52 0.16
CA PRO A 315 23.01 -6.10 0.09
C PRO A 315 22.50 -5.41 -1.20
N ALA A 316 22.05 -6.19 -2.18
CA ALA A 316 21.46 -5.70 -3.43
C ALA A 316 19.94 -5.43 -3.35
N LEU A 317 19.36 -5.49 -2.14
CA LEU A 317 17.94 -5.28 -1.95
C LEU A 317 17.50 -3.87 -2.38
N GLU A 318 16.58 -3.81 -3.31
CA GLU A 318 15.96 -2.60 -3.84
C GLU A 318 14.56 -2.38 -3.24
N GLU A 319 13.81 -3.46 -2.99
CA GLU A 319 12.45 -3.40 -2.43
C GLU A 319 12.30 -4.35 -1.23
N LEU A 320 11.83 -3.81 -0.11
CA LEU A 320 11.50 -4.54 1.10
C LEU A 320 10.06 -4.24 1.52
N THR A 321 9.20 -5.24 1.54
CA THR A 321 7.81 -5.09 1.96
C THR A 321 7.47 -6.05 3.10
N PHE A 322 6.87 -5.49 4.15
CA PHE A 322 6.26 -6.19 5.26
C PHE A 322 4.80 -5.73 5.35
N GLU A 323 3.85 -6.65 5.22
CA GLU A 323 2.42 -6.38 5.33
C GLU A 323 1.82 -7.32 6.38
N ASP A 324 1.08 -6.82 7.37
CA ASP A 324 0.42 -7.65 8.40
C ASP A 324 1.39 -8.67 9.05
N ILE A 325 2.59 -8.20 9.42
CA ILE A 325 3.58 -9.03 10.10
C ILE A 325 3.45 -8.85 11.60
N SER A 326 3.39 -9.96 12.33
CA SER A 326 3.32 -9.94 13.79
C SER A 326 4.42 -10.78 14.44
N LEU A 327 4.87 -10.30 15.60
CA LEU A 327 5.87 -10.92 16.45
C LEU A 327 5.42 -10.71 17.92
N PRO A 328 5.51 -11.72 18.79
CA PRO A 328 5.21 -11.56 20.20
C PRO A 328 6.08 -10.45 20.86
N PRO A 329 5.49 -9.51 21.62
CA PRO A 329 6.22 -8.37 22.19
C PRO A 329 7.39 -8.75 23.11
N ASP A 330 7.20 -9.79 23.93
CA ASP A 330 8.15 -10.35 24.88
C ASP A 330 9.45 -10.82 24.22
N GLN A 331 9.40 -11.13 22.93
CA GLN A 331 10.48 -11.75 22.21
C GLN A 331 11.46 -10.77 21.54
N MET A 332 11.06 -9.49 21.34
CA MET A 332 11.90 -8.53 20.63
C MET A 332 13.14 -8.08 21.40
N GLN A 333 13.10 -8.13 22.73
CA GLN A 333 14.22 -7.70 23.57
C GLN A 333 15.47 -8.56 23.36
N HIS A 334 15.29 -9.79 22.88
CA HIS A 334 16.37 -10.75 22.64
C HIS A 334 16.99 -10.65 21.24
N LEU A 335 16.39 -9.86 20.33
CA LEU A 335 16.89 -9.66 18.98
C LEU A 335 18.05 -8.65 18.97
N ASN A 336 19.24 -9.10 19.37
CA ASN A 336 20.47 -8.33 19.24
C ASN A 336 21.02 -8.45 17.82
N ILE A 337 20.49 -7.64 16.91
CA ILE A 337 20.87 -7.63 15.49
C ILE A 337 21.71 -6.39 15.19
N SER A 338 22.82 -6.52 14.48
CA SER A 338 23.61 -5.36 14.06
C SER A 338 22.82 -4.45 13.10
N VAL A 339 23.26 -3.20 12.97
CA VAL A 339 22.70 -2.31 11.95
C VAL A 339 22.99 -2.89 10.56
N VAL A 340 22.00 -2.88 9.68
CA VAL A 340 22.04 -3.46 8.34
C VAL A 340 22.07 -2.34 7.29
N PRO A 341 23.18 -2.18 6.54
CA PRO A 341 23.27 -1.22 5.45
C PRO A 341 22.56 -1.71 4.21
N LEU A 342 21.48 -1.02 3.80
CA LEU A 342 20.76 -1.25 2.56
C LEU A 342 20.92 -0.04 1.63
N ALA A 343 22.14 0.12 1.12
CA ALA A 343 22.53 1.27 0.30
C ALA A 343 21.78 1.35 -1.05
N ARG A 344 21.24 0.23 -1.53
CA ARG A 344 20.45 0.15 -2.78
C ARG A 344 18.95 0.14 -2.54
N LEU A 345 18.49 0.29 -1.29
CA LEU A 345 17.06 0.28 -1.00
C LEU A 345 16.39 1.49 -1.64
N GLU A 346 15.48 1.22 -2.57
CA GLU A 346 14.66 2.21 -3.24
C GLU A 346 13.29 2.31 -2.58
N ARG A 347 12.77 1.20 -2.03
CA ARG A 347 11.44 1.15 -1.43
C ARG A 347 11.38 0.28 -0.19
N LEU A 348 10.89 0.84 0.91
CA LEU A 348 10.52 0.14 2.14
C LEU A 348 9.03 0.32 2.38
N VAL A 349 8.28 -0.77 2.44
CA VAL A 349 6.86 -0.77 2.77
C VAL A 349 6.65 -1.56 4.07
N ILE A 350 6.01 -0.95 5.06
CA ILE A 350 5.64 -1.61 6.33
C ILE A 350 4.18 -1.30 6.59
N HIS A 351 3.27 -2.19 6.23
CA HIS A 351 1.82 -2.00 6.39
C HIS A 351 1.25 -2.95 7.42
N ASP A 352 0.27 -2.47 8.18
CA ASP A 352 -0.54 -3.23 9.14
C ASP A 352 0.27 -4.12 10.10
N SER A 353 1.53 -3.75 10.33
CA SER A 353 2.46 -4.49 11.17
C SER A 353 2.45 -3.92 12.58
N GLY A 354 2.78 -4.75 13.57
CA GLY A 354 2.86 -4.30 14.96
C GLY A 354 3.84 -3.12 15.12
N PHE A 355 3.47 -2.11 15.92
CA PHE A 355 4.30 -0.91 16.10
C PHE A 355 5.71 -1.21 16.60
N TRP A 356 5.85 -2.19 17.50
CA TRP A 356 7.15 -2.62 17.99
C TRP A 356 8.04 -3.20 16.90
N LEU A 357 7.48 -4.02 16.00
CA LEU A 357 8.21 -4.59 14.87
C LEU A 357 8.67 -3.48 13.93
N THR A 358 7.78 -2.53 13.64
CA THR A 358 8.10 -1.36 12.82
C THR A 358 9.26 -0.58 13.43
N SER A 359 9.17 -0.24 14.72
CA SER A 359 10.23 0.45 15.46
C SER A 359 11.56 -0.32 15.43
N HIS A 360 11.50 -1.63 15.63
CA HIS A 360 12.68 -2.49 15.59
C HIS A 360 13.33 -2.52 14.20
N ILE A 361 12.54 -2.67 13.13
CA ILE A 361 13.04 -2.65 11.74
C ILE A 361 13.70 -1.30 11.46
N LEU A 362 13.03 -0.18 11.73
CA LEU A 362 13.55 1.16 11.48
C LEU A 362 14.84 1.45 12.27
N ALA A 363 14.98 0.90 13.48
CA ALA A 363 16.17 1.09 14.31
C ALA A 363 17.40 0.36 13.77
N ARG A 364 17.19 -0.72 13.01
CA ARG A 364 18.23 -1.62 12.52
C ARG A 364 18.59 -1.39 11.06
N LEU A 365 17.72 -0.78 10.26
CA LEU A 365 18.01 -0.51 8.85
C LEU A 365 18.69 0.86 8.65
N THR A 366 19.53 0.95 7.63
CA THR A 366 19.95 2.23 7.05
C THR A 366 19.62 2.23 5.57
N THR A 367 19.16 3.37 5.07
CA THR A 367 18.52 3.52 3.76
C THR A 367 19.30 4.49 2.88
N SER A 368 19.14 4.36 1.56
CA SER A 368 19.60 5.38 0.61
C SER A 368 18.85 6.71 0.84
N PRO A 369 19.46 7.89 0.60
CA PRO A 369 18.76 9.17 0.59
C PRO A 369 17.58 9.24 -0.39
N SER A 370 17.60 8.42 -1.45
CA SER A 370 16.55 8.33 -2.47
C SER A 370 15.43 7.35 -2.11
N ALA A 371 15.52 6.63 -0.98
CA ALA A 371 14.55 5.61 -0.64
C ALA A 371 13.15 6.21 -0.36
N HIS A 372 12.12 5.51 -0.83
CA HIS A 372 10.72 5.73 -0.49
C HIS A 372 10.35 4.85 0.71
N LEU A 373 9.91 5.46 1.81
CA LEU A 373 9.40 4.74 2.97
C LEU A 373 7.89 4.93 3.05
N ASP A 374 7.14 3.84 3.02
CA ASP A 374 5.68 3.81 3.17
C ASP A 374 5.33 2.94 4.38
N ILE A 375 4.97 3.59 5.49
CA ILE A 375 4.77 2.97 6.79
C ILE A 375 3.32 3.20 7.19
N ARG A 376 2.61 2.13 7.52
CA ARG A 376 1.27 2.17 8.07
C ARG A 376 1.21 1.29 9.31
N VAL A 377 0.91 1.91 10.45
CA VAL A 377 0.94 1.24 11.76
C VAL A 377 -0.34 1.52 12.52
N PHE A 378 -0.86 0.48 13.17
CA PHE A 378 -1.91 0.62 14.16
C PHE A 378 -1.31 0.89 15.54
N ALA A 379 -1.62 2.04 16.12
CA ALA A 379 -1.17 2.47 17.44
C ALA A 379 -2.31 2.33 18.47
N PRO A 380 -2.20 1.41 19.44
CA PRO A 380 -3.18 1.33 20.52
C PRO A 380 -3.11 2.56 21.44
N HIS A 381 -4.09 2.68 22.34
CA HIS A 381 -4.38 3.86 23.18
C HIS A 381 -3.20 4.47 23.96
N GLU A 382 -2.16 3.70 24.24
CA GLU A 382 -1.01 4.12 25.07
C GLU A 382 0.27 4.31 24.25
N VAL A 383 0.18 4.10 22.94
CA VAL A 383 1.34 4.03 22.07
C VAL A 383 1.45 5.31 21.28
N GLY A 384 2.38 6.15 21.73
CA GLY A 384 2.76 7.39 21.08
C GLY A 384 3.71 7.20 19.89
N LEU A 385 4.08 8.31 19.26
CA LEU A 385 5.01 8.30 18.12
C LEU A 385 6.40 7.80 18.52
N ARG A 386 6.84 8.04 19.76
CA ARG A 386 8.13 7.56 20.30
C ARG A 386 8.26 6.04 20.30
N SER A 387 7.14 5.34 20.47
CA SER A 387 7.11 3.88 20.51
C SER A 387 7.18 3.28 19.10
N ILE A 388 6.71 4.01 18.08
CA ILE A 388 6.69 3.60 16.68
C ILE A 388 8.00 3.97 15.98
N ILE A 389 8.50 5.17 16.24
CA ILE A 389 9.66 5.77 15.57
C ILE A 389 10.84 5.77 16.54
N PRO A 390 11.91 4.99 16.27
CA PRO A 390 13.04 4.91 17.18
C PRO A 390 13.82 6.24 17.22
N GLU A 391 14.44 6.57 18.35
CA GLU A 391 15.26 7.79 18.52
C GLU A 391 16.40 7.90 17.48
N ASN A 392 16.83 6.76 16.93
CA ASN A 392 17.88 6.66 15.93
C ASN A 392 17.39 6.83 14.48
N VAL A 393 16.17 7.34 14.23
CA VAL A 393 15.67 7.59 12.87
C VAL A 393 16.54 8.56 12.07
N ALA A 394 17.38 9.37 12.74
CA ALA A 394 18.45 10.11 12.08
C ALA A 394 19.39 9.24 11.23
N ARG A 395 19.41 7.91 11.38
CA ARG A 395 20.18 7.01 10.51
C ARG A 395 19.54 6.76 9.14
N LEU A 396 18.24 7.03 9.00
CA LEU A 396 17.53 6.93 7.73
C LEU A 396 17.89 8.15 6.87
N ALA A 397 18.76 7.95 5.89
CA ALA A 397 19.31 9.07 5.12
C ALA A 397 18.24 9.79 4.30
N ASN A 398 17.20 9.07 3.86
CA ASN A 398 16.05 9.66 3.17
C ASN A 398 15.27 10.62 4.08
N VAL A 399 15.12 10.30 5.37
CA VAL A 399 14.45 11.18 6.34
C VAL A 399 15.23 12.47 6.54
N LYS A 400 16.57 12.39 6.59
CA LYS A 400 17.44 13.57 6.63
C LYS A 400 17.39 14.43 5.37
N ALA A 401 17.04 13.84 4.22
CA ALA A 401 16.96 14.52 2.94
C ALA A 401 15.63 15.24 2.70
N LEU A 402 14.61 14.99 3.54
CA LEU A 402 13.31 15.64 3.42
C LEU A 402 13.46 17.16 3.57
N ARG A 403 12.74 17.88 2.71
CA ARG A 403 12.69 19.35 2.68
C ARG A 403 11.29 19.87 2.89
N GLU A 404 10.30 19.09 2.48
CA GLU A 404 8.89 19.40 2.67
C GLU A 404 8.25 18.28 3.48
N ALA A 405 7.34 18.64 4.38
CA ALA A 405 6.53 17.69 5.11
C ALA A 405 5.06 18.15 5.20
N ARG A 406 4.14 17.20 5.12
CA ARG A 406 2.70 17.39 5.32
C ARG A 406 2.23 16.48 6.43
N VAL A 407 1.58 17.03 7.43
CA VAL A 407 1.09 16.31 8.59
C VAL A 407 -0.40 16.62 8.75
N PHE A 408 -1.25 15.62 8.57
CA PHE A 408 -2.69 15.81 8.62
C PHE A 408 -3.38 14.70 9.40
N ALA A 409 -4.36 15.11 10.20
CA ALA A 409 -5.19 14.24 11.00
C ALA A 409 -6.54 14.05 10.30
N MET A 410 -6.93 12.81 10.03
CA MET A 410 -8.22 12.50 9.39
C MET A 410 -9.00 11.46 10.18
N GLU A 411 -10.28 11.75 10.39
CA GLU A 411 -11.22 10.77 10.91
C GLU A 411 -11.57 9.73 9.83
N HIS A 412 -11.60 8.46 10.20
CA HIS A 412 -12.07 7.41 9.29
C HIS A 412 -13.58 7.49 9.13
N THR A 413 -14.04 7.69 7.89
CA THR A 413 -15.47 7.76 7.55
C THR A 413 -16.24 6.49 7.95
N PHE A 414 -15.57 5.33 7.95
CA PHE A 414 -16.19 4.04 8.25
C PHE A 414 -16.16 3.68 9.74
N ASN A 415 -15.31 4.31 10.53
CA ASN A 415 -15.20 4.03 11.96
C ASN A 415 -14.93 5.31 12.73
N SER A 416 -16.01 5.89 13.24
CA SER A 416 -16.01 7.11 14.06
C SER A 416 -15.29 6.97 15.41
N ARG A 417 -14.62 5.84 15.69
CA ARG A 417 -13.76 5.67 16.87
C ARG A 417 -12.27 5.68 16.55
N THR A 418 -11.90 5.66 15.27
CA THR A 418 -10.51 5.67 14.83
C THR A 418 -10.17 6.95 14.09
N MET A 419 -8.98 7.45 14.34
CA MET A 419 -8.39 8.56 13.62
C MET A 419 -7.09 8.10 12.99
N SER A 420 -6.72 8.71 11.86
CA SER A 420 -5.46 8.45 11.18
C SER A 420 -4.64 9.72 11.15
N VAL A 421 -3.38 9.64 11.55
CA VAL A 421 -2.40 10.72 11.38
C VAL A 421 -1.50 10.35 10.20
N HIS A 422 -1.54 11.16 9.17
CA HIS A 422 -0.74 11.00 7.95
C HIS A 422 0.41 11.99 8.01
N ILE A 423 1.63 11.47 7.88
CA ILE A 423 2.87 12.23 7.84
C ILE A 423 3.55 11.91 6.52
N GLU A 424 3.49 12.84 5.59
CA GLU A 424 4.11 12.75 4.28
C GLU A 424 5.32 13.67 4.22
N GLY A 425 6.37 13.27 3.52
CA GLY A 425 7.60 14.03 3.39
C GLY A 425 8.22 13.80 2.03
N HIS A 426 8.76 14.88 1.44
CA HIS A 426 9.39 14.84 0.13
C HIS A 426 10.75 15.56 0.14
N ALA A 427 11.74 14.98 -0.52
CA ALA A 427 12.99 15.65 -0.86
C ALA A 427 12.82 16.53 -2.11
N TYR A 428 13.53 17.66 -2.17
CA TYR A 428 13.56 18.56 -3.33
C TYR A 428 14.34 17.90 -4.50
N VAL A 429 13.70 17.00 -5.25
CA VAL A 429 14.16 16.59 -6.58
C VAL A 429 12.91 16.26 -7.39
N SER A 430 12.72 16.98 -8.50
CA SER A 430 11.50 17.00 -9.30
C SER A 430 11.06 15.64 -9.86
N GLU A 431 11.92 14.61 -9.90
CA GLU A 431 11.55 13.29 -10.46
C GLU A 431 12.18 12.07 -9.77
N GLY A 432 12.73 12.20 -8.55
CA GLY A 432 13.38 11.05 -7.90
C GLY A 432 13.90 11.28 -6.48
N GLY A 433 13.36 12.28 -5.79
CA GLY A 433 13.73 12.55 -4.41
C GLY A 433 13.19 11.46 -3.48
N GLY A 434 13.96 11.12 -2.45
CA GLY A 434 13.46 10.27 -1.37
C GLY A 434 12.16 10.82 -0.79
N SER A 435 11.28 9.94 -0.37
CA SER A 435 9.99 10.31 0.21
C SER A 435 9.65 9.45 1.41
N LEU A 436 8.82 10.00 2.27
CA LEU A 436 8.35 9.40 3.51
C LEU A 436 6.83 9.50 3.51
N ARG A 437 6.16 8.41 3.83
CA ARG A 437 4.74 8.36 4.16
C ARG A 437 4.59 7.52 5.40
N VAL A 438 4.03 8.08 6.46
CA VAL A 438 3.72 7.40 7.71
C VAL A 438 2.26 7.63 8.01
N ILE A 439 1.47 6.57 8.06
CA ILE A 439 0.06 6.57 8.42
C ILE A 439 -0.07 5.87 9.76
N ILE A 440 -0.54 6.59 10.77
CA ILE A 440 -0.72 6.06 12.12
C ILE A 440 -2.22 6.00 12.37
N ASP A 441 -2.78 4.79 12.34
CA ASP A 441 -4.16 4.54 12.71
C ASP A 441 -4.23 4.38 14.24
N CYS A 442 -4.93 5.29 14.92
CA CYS A 442 -5.06 5.28 16.37
C CYS A 442 -6.52 5.44 16.79
N ALA A 443 -6.81 5.15 18.06
CA ALA A 443 -8.10 5.51 18.62
C ALA A 443 -8.27 7.03 18.72
N LYS A 444 -9.52 7.52 18.70
CA LYS A 444 -9.89 8.93 18.85
C LYS A 444 -9.58 9.56 20.23
N GLN A 445 -8.62 9.04 20.97
CA GLN A 445 -8.19 9.64 22.24
C GLN A 445 -7.19 10.76 21.98
N THR A 446 -7.39 11.87 22.67
CA THR A 446 -6.64 13.12 22.51
C THR A 446 -5.17 13.02 22.85
N THR A 447 -4.84 12.21 23.85
CA THR A 447 -3.49 12.05 24.37
C THR A 447 -2.55 11.48 23.33
N VAL A 448 -3.00 10.53 22.50
CA VAL A 448 -2.20 9.94 21.43
C VAL A 448 -1.90 10.96 20.34
N LEU A 449 -2.89 11.78 19.98
CA LEU A 449 -2.74 12.81 18.95
C LEU A 449 -1.79 13.91 19.41
N TYR A 450 -1.93 14.33 20.67
CA TYR A 450 -1.01 15.24 21.29
C TYR A 450 0.41 14.67 21.34
N ASP A 451 0.58 13.41 21.72
CA ASP A 451 1.90 12.78 21.74
C ASP A 451 2.51 12.69 20.34
N ILE A 452 1.74 12.29 19.32
CA ILE A 452 2.22 12.26 17.93
C ILE A 452 2.65 13.66 17.50
N PHE A 453 1.85 14.67 17.79
CA PHE A 453 2.17 16.06 17.48
C PHE A 453 3.42 16.55 18.23
N ALA A 454 3.49 16.30 19.54
CA ALA A 454 4.56 16.72 20.43
C ALA A 454 5.92 16.15 20.03
N ASN A 455 5.92 15.01 19.33
CA ASN A 455 7.11 14.26 18.96
C ASN A 455 7.42 14.26 17.46
N LEU A 456 6.79 15.13 16.66
CA LEU A 456 7.06 15.22 15.21
C LEU A 456 8.54 15.42 14.89
N ASN A 457 9.30 16.05 15.79
CA ASN A 457 10.74 16.26 15.67
C ASN A 457 11.58 14.98 15.72
N LEU A 458 11.03 13.85 16.20
CA LEU A 458 11.70 12.55 16.15
C LEU A 458 11.72 11.98 14.73
N LEU A 459 10.68 12.28 13.94
CA LEU A 459 10.51 11.77 12.59
C LEU A 459 10.96 12.78 11.52
N LEU A 460 10.66 14.07 11.71
CA LEU A 460 10.95 15.10 10.72
C LEU A 460 12.34 15.73 10.94
N PRO A 461 13.12 15.99 9.87
CA PRO A 461 14.43 16.58 10.04
C PRO A 461 14.34 18.04 10.51
N ALA A 462 15.31 18.48 11.31
CA ALA A 462 15.39 19.88 11.75
C ALA A 462 15.62 20.89 10.59
N ARG A 463 16.00 20.41 9.40
CA ARG A 463 16.28 21.21 8.19
C ARG A 463 15.18 21.11 7.13
N LEU A 464 13.93 21.17 7.56
CA LEU A 464 12.78 21.37 6.67
C LEU A 464 12.74 22.82 6.16
N ASP A 465 12.37 22.97 4.89
CA ASP A 465 12.10 24.26 4.25
C ASP A 465 10.59 24.57 4.29
N ALA A 466 9.72 23.57 4.13
CA ALA A 466 8.27 23.71 4.19
C ALA A 466 7.60 22.67 5.11
N LEU A 467 6.60 23.11 5.88
CA LEU A 467 5.79 22.26 6.75
C LEU A 467 4.32 22.63 6.59
N PHE A 468 3.48 21.64 6.31
CA PHE A 468 2.04 21.77 6.21
C PHE A 468 1.40 20.98 7.34
N LEU A 469 0.62 21.63 8.20
CA LEU A 469 -0.13 21.02 9.28
C LEU A 469 -1.62 21.19 9.00
N GLN A 470 -2.40 20.11 9.03
CA GLN A 470 -3.83 20.16 8.76
C GLN A 470 -4.70 19.37 9.74
N SER A 471 -5.89 19.90 10.04
CA SER A 471 -6.95 19.25 10.84
C SER A 471 -6.57 19.00 12.30
N TRP A 472 -5.90 19.98 12.89
CA TRP A 472 -5.54 20.05 14.32
C TRP A 472 -6.48 20.97 15.12
N GLU A 473 -7.56 21.45 14.50
CA GLU A 473 -8.67 22.18 15.07
C GLU A 473 -9.77 21.16 15.32
N ASN A 474 -9.91 20.68 16.55
CA ASN A 474 -11.00 19.76 16.84
C ASN A 474 -11.44 19.91 18.29
N GLU A 475 -12.76 20.00 18.50
CA GLU A 475 -13.41 19.81 19.81
C GLU A 475 -13.04 18.46 20.43
N VAL A 476 -12.58 17.53 19.59
CA VAL A 476 -12.05 16.24 20.00
C VAL A 476 -10.89 16.41 20.98
N TRP A 477 -10.06 17.47 20.87
CA TRP A 477 -9.04 17.84 21.86
C TRP A 477 -9.69 18.35 23.15
N GLN A 478 -10.23 17.42 23.94
CA GLN A 478 -10.67 17.68 25.32
C GLN A 478 -9.56 18.37 26.14
N MET A 479 -8.29 18.17 25.78
CA MET A 479 -7.18 18.97 26.27
C MET A 479 -6.86 20.10 25.30
N GLN A 480 -7.02 21.35 25.75
CA GLN A 480 -6.51 22.51 25.04
C GLN A 480 -4.99 22.61 25.27
N PRO A 481 -4.14 22.25 24.29
CA PRO A 481 -2.70 22.38 24.48
C PRO A 481 -2.34 23.86 24.66
N SER A 482 -1.45 24.18 25.60
CA SER A 482 -1.03 25.56 25.78
C SER A 482 -0.22 26.06 24.59
N SER A 483 -0.13 27.37 24.39
CA SER A 483 0.75 27.94 23.35
C SER A 483 2.22 27.55 23.57
N SER A 484 2.65 27.36 24.82
CA SER A 484 3.99 26.86 25.16
C SER A 484 4.19 25.40 24.78
N ASP A 485 3.18 24.56 24.92
CA ASP A 485 3.25 23.15 24.53
C ASP A 485 3.47 23.02 23.03
N LEU A 486 2.64 23.73 22.25
CA LEU A 486 2.71 23.76 20.80
C LEU A 486 4.01 24.41 20.31
N ALA A 487 4.53 25.38 21.06
CA ALA A 487 5.83 25.98 20.77
C ALA A 487 6.97 24.98 20.78
N THR A 488 6.94 24.01 21.70
CA THR A 488 8.01 23.00 21.79
C THR A 488 8.07 22.13 20.53
N VAL A 489 6.95 21.94 19.84
CA VAL A 489 6.86 21.17 18.60
C VAL A 489 7.54 21.88 17.44
N LEU A 490 7.36 23.20 17.36
CA LEU A 490 7.92 24.02 16.27
C LEU A 490 9.36 24.46 16.52
N TYR A 491 9.80 24.45 17.77
CA TYR A 491 11.14 24.87 18.19
C TYR A 491 12.30 24.20 17.41
N PRO A 492 12.26 22.89 17.07
CA PRO A 492 13.33 22.22 16.33
C PRO A 492 13.50 22.69 14.88
N PHE A 493 12.45 23.26 14.26
CA PHE A 493 12.43 23.60 12.84
C PHE A 493 12.96 25.03 12.59
N LYS A 494 14.20 25.29 13.01
CA LYS A 494 14.80 26.64 12.94
C LYS A 494 15.02 27.16 11.51
N HIS A 495 15.05 26.25 10.53
CA HIS A 495 15.29 26.54 9.12
C HIS A 495 14.01 26.70 8.29
N LEU A 496 12.84 26.47 8.89
CA LEU A 496 11.56 26.49 8.21
C LEU A 496 11.30 27.85 7.57
N ARG A 497 11.01 27.85 6.27
CA ARG A 497 10.72 29.04 5.46
C ARG A 497 9.24 29.18 5.16
N GLU A 498 8.56 28.06 4.96
CA GLU A 498 7.13 28.02 4.65
C GLU A 498 6.39 27.20 5.70
N LEU A 499 5.31 27.75 6.24
CA LEU A 499 4.44 27.06 7.18
C LEU A 499 3.00 27.27 6.74
N THR A 500 2.29 26.17 6.54
CA THR A 500 0.85 26.17 6.29
C THR A 500 0.14 25.54 7.47
N LEU A 501 -0.83 26.25 8.03
CA LEU A 501 -1.69 25.82 9.13
C LEU A 501 -3.13 25.80 8.62
N ALA A 502 -3.68 24.62 8.35
CA ALA A 502 -5.02 24.47 7.79
C ALA A 502 -5.96 23.77 8.76
N TYR A 503 -7.01 24.44 9.24
CA TYR A 503 -7.87 23.92 10.30
C TYR A 503 -7.03 23.52 11.50
N CYS A 504 -6.24 24.46 12.01
CA CYS A 504 -5.37 24.26 13.16
C CYS A 504 -5.84 25.11 14.33
N HIS A 505 -5.68 24.60 15.56
CA HIS A 505 -6.04 25.35 16.76
C HIS A 505 -5.30 26.71 16.80
N ARG A 506 -6.02 27.78 17.16
CA ARG A 506 -5.50 29.16 17.24
C ARG A 506 -4.18 29.33 18.00
N PHE A 507 -3.96 28.51 19.04
CA PHE A 507 -2.73 28.52 19.84
C PHE A 507 -1.48 28.12 19.05
N LEU A 508 -1.62 27.37 17.94
CA LEU A 508 -0.49 27.10 17.04
C LEU A 508 -0.02 28.38 16.36
N VAL A 509 -0.95 29.22 15.92
CA VAL A 509 -0.64 30.52 15.32
C VAL A 509 0.02 31.43 16.36
N GLU A 510 -0.54 31.51 17.57
CA GLU A 510 0.02 32.32 18.66
C GLU A 510 1.43 31.85 19.07
N SER A 511 1.72 30.55 18.97
CA SER A 511 3.06 30.01 19.25
C SER A 511 4.15 30.53 18.29
N LEU A 512 3.77 31.13 17.15
CA LEU A 512 4.69 31.73 16.18
C LEU A 512 5.12 33.16 16.54
N ILE A 513 4.50 33.77 17.56
CA ILE A 513 4.86 35.10 18.06
C ILE A 513 6.28 35.04 18.63
N LEU A 514 7.18 35.86 18.07
CA LEU A 514 8.56 35.92 18.54
C LEU A 514 8.64 36.64 19.88
N SER A 515 9.25 35.99 20.86
CA SER A 515 9.57 36.58 22.15
C SER A 515 11.05 36.40 22.49
N LYS A 516 11.53 37.07 23.54
CA LYS A 516 12.91 36.87 24.04
C LYS A 516 13.17 35.42 24.45
N ARG A 517 12.13 34.70 24.88
CA ARG A 517 12.23 33.32 25.39
C ARG A 517 11.93 32.27 24.31
N GLN A 518 11.17 32.64 23.28
CA GLN A 518 10.63 31.70 22.31
C GLN A 518 10.80 32.25 20.90
N GLN A 519 11.59 31.54 20.10
CA GLN A 519 11.95 31.93 18.73
C GLN A 519 11.61 30.78 17.78
N ASN A 520 10.34 30.46 17.66
CA ASN A 520 9.87 29.38 16.79
C ASN A 520 9.96 29.81 15.33
N CYS A 521 10.52 28.94 14.49
CA CYS A 521 10.67 29.17 13.04
C CYS A 521 11.19 30.59 12.73
N PRO A 522 12.38 30.97 13.22
CA PRO A 522 12.89 32.34 13.10
C PRO A 522 13.12 32.76 11.64
N ARG A 523 13.19 31.80 10.71
CA ARG A 523 13.38 32.03 9.27
C ARG A 523 12.10 31.90 8.44
N LEU A 524 10.93 32.00 9.07
CA LEU A 524 9.66 31.90 8.35
C LEU A 524 9.45 33.11 7.43
N HIS A 525 9.37 32.86 6.12
CA HIS A 525 9.14 33.87 5.07
C HIS A 525 7.68 33.87 4.60
N ARG A 526 7.06 32.68 4.53
CA ARG A 526 5.66 32.51 4.09
C ARG A 526 4.86 31.79 5.18
N LEU A 527 3.76 32.40 5.57
CA LEU A 527 2.79 31.82 6.50
C LEU A 527 1.43 31.74 5.81
N ARG A 528 0.89 30.53 5.66
CA ARG A 528 -0.46 30.30 5.17
C ARG A 528 -1.35 29.81 6.30
N VAL A 529 -2.50 30.45 6.49
CA VAL A 529 -3.46 30.11 7.53
C VAL A 529 -4.82 29.88 6.89
N LEU A 530 -5.37 28.69 7.09
CA LEU A 530 -6.71 28.31 6.65
C LEU A 530 -7.53 27.88 7.88
N GLY A 531 -8.80 28.29 7.98
CA GLY A 531 -9.71 27.89 9.08
C GLY A 531 -10.09 29.02 10.06
N GLU A 532 -10.50 28.71 11.29
CA GLU A 532 -11.07 29.71 12.21
C GLU A 532 -10.01 30.51 12.99
N VAL A 533 -9.17 31.24 12.27
CA VAL A 533 -8.17 32.14 12.85
C VAL A 533 -8.59 33.59 12.65
N GLY A 534 -8.60 34.37 13.73
CA GLY A 534 -9.01 35.78 13.69
C GLY A 534 -7.85 36.77 13.72
N GLU A 535 -8.21 38.05 13.63
CA GLU A 535 -7.30 39.19 13.80
C GLU A 535 -6.40 39.07 15.06
N PRO A 536 -6.93 38.68 16.26
CA PRO A 536 -6.14 38.65 17.49
C PRO A 536 -4.95 37.70 17.43
N GLN A 537 -4.95 36.72 16.52
CA GLN A 537 -3.86 35.76 16.36
C GLN A 537 -2.85 36.19 15.30
N VAL A 538 -3.32 36.63 14.12
CA VAL A 538 -2.45 36.84 12.95
C VAL A 538 -1.66 38.15 13.07
N ILE A 539 -2.27 39.23 13.56
CA ILE A 539 -1.60 40.54 13.67
C ILE A 539 -0.39 40.49 14.63
N PRO A 540 -0.47 39.90 15.84
CA PRO A 540 0.69 39.80 16.72
C PRO A 540 1.84 39.01 16.11
N VAL A 541 1.56 37.95 15.34
CA VAL A 541 2.60 37.18 14.63
C VAL A 541 3.30 38.08 13.61
N ALA A 542 2.55 38.75 12.73
CA ALA A 542 3.09 39.66 11.73
C ALA A 542 3.94 40.78 12.38
N ARG A 543 3.40 41.45 13.40
CA ARG A 543 4.07 42.54 14.13
C ARG A 543 5.35 42.08 14.81
N SER A 544 5.35 40.93 15.48
CA SER A 544 6.53 40.41 16.17
C SER A 544 7.68 40.11 15.19
N ARG A 545 7.36 39.72 13.95
CA ARG A 545 8.32 39.37 12.90
C ARG A 545 8.79 40.59 12.09
N SER A 546 7.96 41.62 11.91
CA SER A 546 8.36 42.83 11.20
C SER A 546 9.38 43.68 11.98
N ILE A 547 9.29 43.66 13.31
CA ILE A 547 10.16 44.42 14.23
C ILE A 547 11.46 43.66 14.54
N ALA A 548 11.50 42.35 14.37
CA ALA A 548 12.63 41.52 14.77
C ALA A 548 13.86 41.73 13.87
N ILE A 549 14.75 42.66 14.25
CA ILE A 549 15.97 43.03 13.50
C ILE A 549 16.91 41.82 13.23
N LYS A 550 16.88 40.81 14.10
CA LYS A 550 17.80 39.67 14.03
C LYS A 550 17.36 38.58 13.04
N PHE A 551 16.16 38.64 12.51
CA PHE A 551 15.56 37.57 11.73
C PHE A 551 15.05 38.07 10.38
N PRO A 552 14.97 37.20 9.35
CA PRO A 552 14.28 37.55 8.12
C PRO A 552 12.85 38.00 8.42
N ARG A 553 12.40 39.06 7.75
CA ARG A 553 11.01 39.51 7.84
C ARG A 553 10.09 38.46 7.21
N LEU A 554 8.89 38.33 7.78
CA LEU A 554 7.82 37.60 7.14
C LEU A 554 7.40 38.37 5.88
N GLN A 555 7.46 37.74 4.72
CA GLN A 555 7.23 38.37 3.41
C GLN A 555 5.83 38.12 2.88
N THR A 556 5.23 36.98 3.22
CA THR A 556 3.93 36.59 2.69
C THR A 556 3.05 36.01 3.78
N ILE A 557 1.84 36.56 3.90
CA ILE A 557 0.75 35.96 4.66
C ILE A 557 -0.38 35.63 3.71
N GLU A 558 -0.80 34.37 3.71
CA GLU A 558 -1.95 33.92 2.94
C GLU A 558 -3.06 33.46 3.89
N ILE A 559 -4.28 33.95 3.67
CA ILE A 559 -5.41 33.74 4.55
C ILE A 559 -6.56 33.17 3.73
N GLY A 560 -7.13 32.04 4.14
CA GLY A 560 -8.27 31.44 3.46
C GLY A 560 -9.28 30.88 4.45
N ARG A 561 -10.58 30.99 4.14
CA ARG A 561 -11.67 30.50 5.01
C ARG A 561 -11.65 31.05 6.46
N CYS A 562 -11.06 32.23 6.69
CA CYS A 562 -11.01 32.89 8.00
C CYS A 562 -12.10 33.97 8.10
N TRP A 563 -13.30 33.60 8.55
CA TRP A 563 -14.47 34.49 8.62
C TRP A 563 -14.32 35.67 9.59
N ALA A 564 -13.39 35.59 10.54
CA ALA A 564 -13.10 36.65 11.50
C ALA A 564 -12.10 37.71 10.98
N ILE A 565 -11.60 37.57 9.74
CA ILE A 565 -10.66 38.52 9.13
C ILE A 565 -11.44 39.52 8.28
N THR A 566 -11.33 40.81 8.64
CA THR A 566 -11.98 41.92 7.94
C THR A 566 -11.03 42.60 6.95
N ASP A 567 -11.57 43.41 6.03
CA ASP A 567 -10.75 44.25 5.13
C ASP A 567 -9.79 45.19 5.90
N ASP A 568 -10.21 45.66 7.08
CA ASP A 568 -9.35 46.45 7.97
C ASP A 568 -8.17 45.63 8.49
N THR A 569 -8.41 44.36 8.85
CA THR A 569 -7.35 43.43 9.26
C THR A 569 -6.35 43.22 8.12
N VAL A 570 -6.83 43.01 6.89
CA VAL A 570 -5.98 42.83 5.71
C VAL A 570 -5.11 44.07 5.46
N ARG A 571 -5.70 45.27 5.56
CA ARG A 571 -4.97 46.55 5.44
C ARG A 571 -3.86 46.65 6.48
N ARG A 572 -4.16 46.34 7.74
CA ARG A 572 -3.18 46.36 8.85
C ARG A 572 -2.08 45.32 8.69
N LEU A 573 -2.38 44.17 8.08
CA LEU A 573 -1.36 43.17 7.75
C LEU A 573 -0.45 43.64 6.60
N ALA A 574 -1.01 44.33 5.60
CA ALA A 574 -0.25 44.88 4.47
C ALA A 574 0.73 45.99 4.89
N GLU A 575 0.49 46.66 6.03
CA GLU A 575 1.47 47.57 6.65
C GLU A 575 2.65 46.85 7.32
N LEU A 576 2.49 45.55 7.64
CA LEU A 576 3.45 44.76 8.41
C LEU A 576 4.22 43.75 7.55
N VAL A 577 3.66 43.33 6.41
CA VAL A 577 4.16 42.25 5.55
C VAL A 577 4.02 42.64 4.09
N ASP A 578 5.02 42.29 3.28
CA ASP A 578 5.12 42.74 1.88
C ASP A 578 3.93 42.29 1.02
N ASN A 579 3.47 41.05 1.21
CA ASN A 579 2.36 40.47 0.45
C ASN A 579 1.32 39.83 1.38
N VAL A 580 0.07 40.27 1.24
CA VAL A 580 -1.08 39.67 1.91
C VAL A 580 -2.06 39.21 0.84
N THR A 581 -2.38 37.91 0.81
CA THR A 581 -3.30 37.33 -0.18
C THR A 581 -4.46 36.64 0.51
N LEU A 582 -5.68 36.96 0.09
CA LEU A 582 -6.87 36.19 0.44
C LEU A 582 -7.02 35.04 -0.56
N ILE A 583 -7.21 33.81 -0.06
CA ILE A 583 -7.38 32.61 -0.87
C ILE A 583 -8.85 32.20 -0.83
N ASP A 584 -9.48 32.20 -2.01
CA ASP A 584 -10.79 31.60 -2.27
C ASP A 584 -10.61 30.11 -2.54
N GLU A 585 -10.55 29.29 -1.48
CA GLU A 585 -10.51 27.83 -1.60
C GLU A 585 -11.77 27.17 -1.08
#